data_AF-A0A2A4IVK0-F1
#
_entry.id   AF-A0A2A4IVK0-F1
#
_cell.length_a   1.000
_cell.length_b   1.000
_cell.length_c   1.000
_cell.angle_alpha   90.00
_cell.angle_beta   90.00
_cell.angle_gamma   90.00
#
_symmetry.space_group_name_H-M   'P 1'
#
loop_
_entity.id
_entity.type
_entity.pdbx_description
1 polymer ?
#
loop_
_entity_poly.entity_id
_entity_poly.type
_entity_poly.pdbx_seq_one_letter_code
_entity_poly.pdbx_strand_id
1 'polypeptide(L)'
;MGLSAKIIYMFMELVPSMVLISNPALIVESTACEVDRIKKTLTTQILRCSDESLRFELQTLLQYVRLRPFKYMICRAVPLDINLLFNTATLCITYIIVALQLTHFSANY
;
A
#
# COMPACT_ATOMS: atom_id res chain seq x y z
N MET A 1 13.98 29.73 -22.32
CA MET A 1 13.99 28.33 -21.83
C MET A 1 12.80 28.18 -20.91
N GLY A 2 11.66 27.86 -21.51
CA GLY A 2 10.33 28.22 -21.02
C GLY A 2 9.83 27.32 -19.90
N LEU A 3 8.92 27.85 -19.10
CA LEU A 3 8.14 27.20 -18.05
C LEU A 3 7.74 25.74 -18.37
N SER A 4 7.44 25.43 -19.62
CA SER A 4 7.14 24.08 -20.13
C SER A 4 8.26 23.06 -19.86
N ALA A 5 9.53 23.43 -20.04
CA ALA A 5 10.66 22.55 -19.76
C ALA A 5 10.82 22.26 -18.26
N LYS A 6 10.53 23.24 -17.39
CA LYS A 6 10.55 23.06 -15.92
C LYS A 6 9.43 22.12 -15.46
N ILE A 7 8.24 22.25 -16.05
CA ILE A 7 7.11 21.36 -15.77
C ILE A 7 7.45 19.93 -16.17
N ILE A 8 7.98 19.72 -17.38
CA ILE A 8 8.40 18.38 -17.85
C ILE A 8 9.45 17.76 -16.93
N TYR A 9 10.44 18.55 -16.49
CA TYR A 9 11.45 18.09 -15.54
C TYR A 9 10.84 17.68 -14.18
N MET A 10 9.90 18.47 -13.66
CA MET A 10 9.19 18.16 -12.41
C MET A 10 8.38 16.86 -12.52
N PHE A 11 7.73 16.62 -13.66
CA PHE A 11 7.04 15.34 -13.91
C PHE A 11 8.00 14.15 -13.97
N MET A 12 9.17 14.32 -14.61
CA MET A 12 10.20 13.29 -14.71
C MET A 12 10.76 12.89 -13.33
N GLU A 13 10.86 13.81 -12.37
CA GLU A 13 11.30 13.50 -11.00
C GLU A 13 10.17 12.96 -10.10
N LEU A 14 8.93 13.37 -10.33
CA LEU A 14 7.80 12.94 -9.51
C LEU A 14 7.48 11.45 -9.71
N VAL A 15 7.45 10.97 -10.94
CA VAL A 15 7.13 9.57 -11.27
C VAL A 15 7.99 8.57 -10.49
N PRO A 16 9.34 8.64 -10.50
CA PRO A 16 10.17 7.70 -9.76
C PRO A 16 10.02 7.84 -8.24
N SER A 17 9.77 9.06 -7.73
CA SER A 17 9.52 9.29 -6.30
C SER A 17 8.25 8.58 -5.82
N MET A 18 7.18 8.64 -6.63
CA MET A 18 5.91 7.96 -6.34
C MET A 18 6.06 6.43 -6.39
N VAL A 19 6.88 5.92 -7.31
CA VAL A 19 7.22 4.49 -7.38
C VAL A 19 7.99 4.06 -6.12
N LEU A 20 8.97 4.84 -5.68
CA LEU A 20 9.74 4.56 -4.47
C LEU A 20 8.87 4.53 -3.20
N ILE A 21 7.93 5.47 -3.08
CA ILE A 21 7.01 5.56 -1.92
C ILE A 21 5.98 4.41 -1.93
N SER A 22 5.57 3.95 -3.12
CA SER A 22 4.59 2.87 -3.26
C SER A 22 5.16 1.46 -3.10
N ASN A 23 6.45 1.24 -3.37
CA ASN A 23 7.11 -0.05 -3.19
C ASN A 23 6.92 -0.70 -1.80
N PRO A 24 7.24 -0.05 -0.67
CA PRO A 24 7.03 -0.65 0.65
C PRO A 24 5.55 -0.94 0.90
N ALA A 25 4.65 -0.18 0.29
CA ALA A 25 3.21 -0.39 0.43
C ALA A 25 2.67 -1.58 -0.35
N LEU A 26 3.14 -1.78 -1.57
CA LEU A 26 2.82 -2.97 -2.35
C LEU A 26 3.39 -4.25 -1.71
N ILE A 27 4.61 -4.20 -1.18
CA ILE A 27 5.24 -5.34 -0.48
C ILE A 27 4.46 -5.71 0.78
N VAL A 28 4.03 -4.72 1.55
CA VAL A 28 3.25 -4.94 2.75
C VAL A 28 1.87 -5.53 2.44
N GLU A 29 1.16 -4.96 1.47
CA GLU A 29 -0.16 -5.43 1.06
C GLU A 29 -0.10 -6.86 0.52
N SER A 30 0.87 -7.16 -0.36
CA SER A 30 1.06 -8.51 -0.89
C SER A 30 1.39 -9.52 0.22
N THR A 31 2.23 -9.14 1.19
CA THR A 31 2.52 -9.99 2.35
C THR A 31 1.27 -10.23 3.20
N ALA A 32 0.44 -9.20 3.42
CA ALA A 32 -0.81 -9.33 4.15
C ALA A 32 -1.81 -10.26 3.43
N CYS A 33 -1.89 -10.16 2.10
CA CYS A 33 -2.71 -11.04 1.26
C CYS A 33 -2.28 -12.51 1.35
N GLU A 34 -0.97 -12.79 1.29
CA GLU A 34 -0.46 -14.15 1.44
C GLU A 34 -0.72 -14.72 2.84
N VAL A 35 -0.60 -13.90 3.88
CA VAL A 35 -0.97 -14.31 5.25
C VAL A 35 -2.46 -14.64 5.35
N ASP A 36 -3.35 -13.89 4.67
CA ASP A 36 -4.79 -14.20 4.62
C ASP A 36 -5.06 -15.52 3.87
N ARG A 37 -4.35 -15.76 2.75
CA ARG A 37 -4.41 -17.06 2.04
C ARG A 37 -3.98 -18.23 2.92
N ILE A 38 -2.91 -18.07 3.69
CA ILE A 38 -2.44 -19.10 4.63
C ILE A 38 -3.55 -19.38 5.67
N LYS A 39 -4.16 -18.34 6.26
CA LYS A 39 -5.26 -18.51 7.22
C LYS A 39 -6.47 -19.24 6.61
N LYS A 40 -6.86 -18.90 5.38
CA LYS A 40 -7.96 -19.58 4.67
C LYS A 40 -7.64 -21.06 4.39
N THR A 41 -6.43 -21.33 3.94
CA THR A 41 -5.98 -22.71 3.66
C THR A 41 -5.95 -23.54 4.94
N LEU A 42 -5.41 -22.97 6.02
CA LEU A 42 -5.33 -23.60 7.33
C LEU A 42 -6.73 -23.90 7.90
N THR A 43 -7.65 -22.92 7.83
CA THR A 43 -9.03 -23.10 8.30
C THR A 43 -9.76 -24.18 7.50
N THR A 44 -9.54 -24.22 6.19
CA THR A 44 -10.13 -25.25 5.31
C THR A 44 -9.59 -26.64 5.64
N GLN A 45 -8.29 -26.76 5.94
CA GLN A 45 -7.69 -28.04 6.35
C GLN A 45 -8.16 -28.49 7.74
N ILE A 46 -8.32 -27.59 8.71
CA ILE A 46 -8.90 -27.92 10.03
C ILE A 46 -10.30 -28.53 9.89
N LEU A 47 -11.12 -28.01 8.98
CA LEU A 47 -12.48 -28.51 8.73
C LEU A 47 -12.53 -29.85 8.00
N ARG A 48 -11.50 -30.18 7.21
CA ARG A 48 -11.43 -31.42 6.43
C ARG A 48 -10.65 -32.55 7.09
N CYS A 49 -9.83 -32.25 8.09
CA CYS A 49 -8.97 -33.24 8.72
C CYS A 49 -9.74 -34.05 9.77
N SER A 50 -9.68 -35.39 9.70
CA SER A 50 -10.24 -36.29 10.72
C SER A 50 -9.25 -36.64 11.84
N ASP A 51 -7.95 -36.38 11.65
CA ASP A 51 -6.91 -36.69 12.63
C ASP A 51 -6.83 -35.62 13.73
N GLU A 52 -7.07 -36.05 14.97
CA GLU A 52 -7.17 -35.16 16.13
C GLU A 52 -5.84 -34.48 16.49
N SER A 53 -4.68 -35.15 16.26
CA SER A 53 -3.37 -34.55 16.53
C SER A 53 -3.01 -33.45 15.51
N LEU A 54 -3.34 -33.66 14.24
CA LEU A 54 -3.10 -32.68 13.17
C LEU A 54 -4.01 -31.45 13.37
N ARG A 55 -5.26 -31.66 13.80
CA ARG A 55 -6.18 -30.57 14.15
C ARG A 55 -5.64 -29.71 15.31
N PHE A 56 -5.05 -30.33 16.34
CA PHE A 56 -4.48 -29.61 17.47
C PHE A 56 -3.28 -28.72 17.07
N GLU A 57 -2.37 -29.23 16.25
CA GLU A 57 -1.25 -28.44 15.72
C GLU A 57 -1.72 -27.28 14.83
N LEU A 58 -2.67 -27.53 13.92
CA LEU A 58 -3.25 -26.48 13.07
C LEU A 58 -4.00 -25.41 13.89
N GLN A 59 -4.74 -25.80 14.93
CA GLN A 59 -5.40 -24.83 15.82
C GLN A 59 -4.40 -23.98 16.60
N THR A 60 -3.31 -24.59 17.07
CA THR A 60 -2.22 -23.88 17.75
C THR A 60 -1.57 -22.87 16.80
N LEU A 61 -1.27 -23.28 15.57
CA LEU A 61 -0.74 -22.38 14.54
C LEU A 61 -1.72 -21.24 14.22
N LEU A 62 -3.02 -21.54 14.09
CA LEU A 62 -4.05 -20.55 13.85
C LEU A 62 -4.12 -19.54 15.00
N GLN A 63 -4.05 -19.98 16.26
CA GLN A 63 -3.98 -19.10 17.42
C GLN A 63 -2.74 -18.23 17.40
N TYR A 64 -1.56 -18.77 17.10
CA TYR A 64 -0.32 -18.00 16.99
C TYR A 64 -0.42 -16.92 15.90
N VAL A 65 -0.94 -17.27 14.73
CA VAL A 65 -1.14 -16.35 13.60
C VAL A 65 -2.22 -15.30 13.91
N ARG A 66 -3.19 -15.62 14.76
CA ARG A 66 -4.25 -14.68 15.19
C ARG A 66 -3.80 -13.74 16.31
N LEU A 67 -2.97 -14.23 17.23
CA LEU A 67 -2.35 -13.45 18.31
C LEU A 67 -1.33 -12.44 17.79
N ARG A 68 -0.70 -12.73 16.65
CA ARG A 68 0.22 -11.83 15.97
C ARG A 68 -0.37 -11.33 14.65
N PRO A 69 -1.40 -10.45 14.68
CA PRO A 69 -1.92 -9.88 13.47
C PRO A 69 -0.79 -9.07 12.81
N PHE A 70 -0.40 -9.47 11.60
CA PHE A 70 0.51 -8.73 10.74
C PHE A 70 -0.14 -7.41 10.32
N LYS A 71 -0.25 -6.47 11.27
CA LYS A 71 -0.66 -5.09 11.03
C LYS A 71 0.61 -4.30 10.73
N TYR A 72 0.95 -4.20 9.47
CA TYR A 72 2.01 -3.32 9.04
C TYR A 72 1.49 -1.87 9.12
N MET A 73 2.03 -1.11 10.08
CA MET A 73 1.76 0.32 10.24
C MET A 73 2.98 1.10 9.76
N ILE A 74 2.82 2.10 8.88
CA ILE A 74 3.87 3.10 8.66
C ILE A 74 3.94 3.93 9.94
N CYS A 75 5.14 4.02 10.50
CA CYS A 75 5.42 4.85 11.68
C CYS A 75 4.43 4.63 12.85
N ARG A 76 3.86 3.42 12.97
CA ARG A 76 2.94 3.04 14.07
C ARG A 76 1.66 3.90 14.18
N ALA A 77 1.39 4.75 13.20
CA ALA A 77 0.31 5.74 13.22
C ALA A 77 -0.70 5.53 12.09
N VAL A 78 -0.25 5.00 10.94
CA VAL A 78 -1.08 4.86 9.75
C VAL A 78 -1.04 3.42 9.27
N PRO A 79 -2.18 2.70 9.24
CA PRO A 79 -2.22 1.40 8.58
C PRO A 79 -1.79 1.59 7.12
N LEU A 80 -0.82 0.80 6.68
CA LEU A 80 -0.47 0.74 5.26
C LEU A 80 -1.64 0.16 4.51
N ASP A 81 -2.45 1.06 3.97
CA ASP A 81 -3.61 0.75 3.16
C ASP A 81 -3.34 1.31 1.76
N ILE A 82 -3.67 0.55 0.72
CA ILE A 82 -3.66 1.01 -0.69
C ILE A 82 -4.40 2.35 -0.83
N ASN A 83 -5.43 2.58 -0.01
CA ASN A 83 -6.16 3.83 0.03
C ASN A 83 -5.26 5.03 0.34
N LEU A 84 -4.26 4.87 1.21
CA LEU A 84 -3.32 5.94 1.57
C LEU A 84 -2.43 6.34 0.39
N LEU A 85 -1.98 5.33 -0.36
CA LEU A 85 -1.22 5.51 -1.59
C LEU A 85 -2.02 6.27 -2.64
N PHE A 86 -3.27 5.85 -2.84
CA PHE A 86 -4.18 6.47 -3.80
C PHE A 86 -4.50 7.93 -3.42
N ASN A 87 -4.73 8.20 -2.14
CA ASN A 87 -4.98 9.55 -1.65
C ASN A 87 -3.74 10.45 -1.83
N THR A 88 -2.55 9.93 -1.57
CA THR A 88 -1.29 10.65 -1.78
C THR A 88 -1.07 10.98 -3.26
N ALA A 89 -1.31 10.02 -4.16
CA ALA A 89 -1.27 10.24 -5.60
C ALA A 89 -2.24 11.32 -6.06
N THR A 90 -3.46 11.28 -5.55
CA THR A 90 -4.50 12.28 -5.85
C THR A 90 -4.06 13.67 -5.41
N LEU A 91 -3.56 13.82 -4.19
CA LEU A 91 -3.06 15.10 -3.68
C LEU A 91 -1.92 15.66 -4.54
N CYS A 92 -0.96 14.82 -4.96
CA CYS A 92 0.12 15.25 -5.84
C CYS A 92 -0.42 15.76 -7.19
N ILE A 93 -1.36 15.04 -7.82
CA ILE A 93 -1.97 15.44 -9.09
C ILE A 93 -2.71 16.78 -8.92
N THR A 94 -3.53 16.92 -7.86
CA THR A 94 -4.26 18.15 -7.59
C THR A 94 -3.32 19.34 -7.39
N TYR A 95 -2.24 19.17 -6.63
CA TYR A 95 -1.24 20.23 -6.44
C TYR A 95 -0.58 20.67 -7.75
N ILE A 96 -0.24 19.72 -8.62
CA ILE A 96 0.33 20.03 -9.93
C ILE A 96 -0.66 20.81 -10.78
N ILE A 97 -1.93 20.38 -10.83
CA ILE A 97 -2.97 21.08 -11.60
C ILE A 97 -3.14 22.52 -11.10
N VAL A 98 -3.23 22.71 -9.78
CA VAL A 98 -3.36 24.04 -9.17
C VAL A 98 -2.13 24.90 -9.46
N ALA A 99 -0.92 24.35 -9.34
CA ALA A 99 0.31 25.07 -9.65
C ALA A 99 0.36 25.51 -11.12
N LEU A 100 -0.05 24.64 -12.05
CA LEU A 100 -0.15 24.95 -13.48
C LEU A 100 -1.13 26.10 -13.73
N GLN A 101 -2.32 26.03 -13.14
CA GLN A 101 -3.34 27.08 -13.27
C GLN A 101 -2.83 28.44 -12.75
N LEU A 102 -2.17 28.46 -11.60
CA LEU A 102 -1.59 29.69 -11.02
C LEU A 102 -0.48 30.26 -11.91
N THR A 103 0.41 29.41 -12.45
CA THR A 103 1.44 29.89 -13.37
C THR A 103 0.88 30.42 -14.69
N HIS A 104 -0.18 29.81 -15.23
CA HIS A 104 -0.84 30.31 -16.43
C HIS A 104 -1.52 31.67 -16.17
N PHE A 105 -2.15 31.83 -15.01
CA PHE A 105 -2.77 33.09 -14.61
C PHE A 105 -1.72 34.21 -14.44
N SER A 106 -0.59 33.91 -13.79
CA SER A 106 0.50 34.86 -13.59
C SER A 106 1.27 35.22 -14.88
N ALA A 107 1.21 34.40 -15.92
CA ALA A 107 1.87 34.68 -17.20
C ALA A 107 1.02 35.55 -18.14
N ASN A 108 -0.26 35.76 -17.80
CA ASN A 108 -1.25 36.49 -18.60
C ASN A 108 -1.58 37.88 -18.02
N TYR A 109 -0.83 38.33 -17.02
CA TYR A 109 -0.84 39.66 -16.39
C TYR A 109 0.58 40.21 -16.37
#